data_AF-A0ABD6G9W9-F1
#
_entry.id   AF-A0ABD6G9W9-F1
#
_cell.length_a   1.000
_cell.length_b   1.000
_cell.length_c   1.000
_cell.angle_alpha   90.00
_cell.angle_beta   90.00
_cell.angle_gamma   90.00
#
_symmetry.space_group_name_H-M   'P 1'
#
loop_
_entity.id
_entity.type
_entity.pdbx_description
1 polymer ?
#
loop_
_entity_poly.entity_id
_entity_poly.type
_entity_poly.pdbx_seq_one_letter_code
_entity_poly.pdbx_strand_id
1 'polypeptide(L)'
;MLCLSAALMLSGCGDDLNLGDAVGIFQSNHGHGVEVLDIRPDGTYVLTYQKVDSTVFTNSSRWTFEKDKDGVASMSFYYFRFGYTDSPPPFGDRIGILHVDIERSFWGTPEMIVDPDLGYAYVK
;
A
#
# COMPACT_ATOMS: atom_id res chain seq x y z
N MET A 1 1.46 -50.26 -18.56
CA MET A 1 2.28 -49.76 -17.44
C MET A 1 2.58 -48.30 -17.72
N LEU A 2 1.78 -47.39 -17.13
CA LEU A 2 2.21 -46.26 -16.28
C LEU A 2 3.26 -45.34 -16.95
N CYS A 3 3.03 -44.06 -17.19
CA CYS A 3 2.54 -43.07 -16.21
C CYS A 3 1.61 -42.01 -16.82
N LEU A 4 0.39 -42.01 -16.29
CA LEU A 4 -0.54 -40.88 -16.26
C LEU A 4 -0.32 -40.20 -14.89
N SER A 5 0.26 -39.00 -14.85
CA SER A 5 0.37 -38.04 -13.71
C SER A 5 1.34 -36.93 -14.17
N ALA A 6 1.05 -35.64 -14.20
CA ALA A 6 0.34 -34.86 -13.20
C ALA A 6 -0.37 -33.66 -13.85
N ALA A 7 -1.66 -33.55 -13.57
CA ALA A 7 -2.39 -32.28 -13.57
C ALA A 7 -2.34 -31.73 -12.14
N LEU A 8 -1.70 -30.58 -11.95
CA LEU A 8 -1.90 -29.66 -10.82
C LEU A 8 -1.67 -28.27 -11.42
N MET A 9 -2.69 -27.67 -12.04
CA MET A 9 -3.46 -26.58 -11.43
C MET A 9 -2.57 -25.52 -10.76
N LEU A 10 -1.86 -24.73 -11.58
CA LEU A 10 -1.53 -23.36 -11.23
C LEU A 10 -2.58 -22.42 -11.84
N SER A 11 -3.86 -22.70 -11.58
CA SER A 11 -4.82 -21.61 -11.50
C SER A 11 -4.55 -20.94 -10.16
N GLY A 12 -3.47 -20.15 -10.10
CA GLY A 12 -3.37 -19.08 -9.12
C GLY A 12 -4.49 -18.09 -9.47
N CYS A 13 -5.71 -18.42 -9.06
CA CYS A 13 -6.70 -17.42 -8.71
C CYS A 13 -5.97 -16.56 -7.68
N GLY A 14 -5.42 -15.43 -8.12
CA GLY A 14 -5.03 -14.38 -7.19
C GLY A 14 -6.29 -14.09 -6.39
N ASP A 15 -6.26 -14.40 -5.10
CA ASP A 15 -7.40 -14.14 -4.23
C ASP A 15 -7.71 -12.65 -4.33
N ASP A 16 -8.91 -12.35 -4.86
CA ASP A 16 -9.43 -10.99 -4.96
C ASP A 16 -9.23 -10.28 -3.63
N LEU A 17 -8.50 -9.16 -3.64
CA LEU A 17 -8.33 -8.34 -2.45
C LEU A 17 -9.68 -7.84 -1.97
N ASN A 18 -9.96 -7.91 -0.69
CA ASN A 18 -11.18 -7.38 -0.11
C ASN A 18 -10.87 -6.26 0.89
N LEU A 19 -11.90 -5.56 1.34
CA LEU A 19 -11.76 -4.47 2.31
C LEU A 19 -10.93 -4.88 3.55
N GLY A 20 -11.09 -6.12 4.02
CA GLY A 20 -10.34 -6.64 5.16
C GLY A 20 -8.84 -6.80 4.91
N ASP A 21 -8.43 -7.02 3.65
CA ASP A 21 -7.02 -7.10 3.28
C ASP A 21 -6.36 -5.72 3.28
N ALA A 22 -7.12 -4.67 2.97
CA ALA A 22 -6.68 -3.28 2.97
C ALA A 22 -6.50 -2.70 4.38
N VAL A 23 -7.12 -3.28 5.41
CA VAL A 23 -6.99 -2.84 6.81
C VAL A 23 -5.76 -3.45 7.46
N GLY A 24 -4.93 -2.64 8.13
CA GLY A 24 -3.75 -3.09 8.85
C GLY A 24 -2.61 -2.09 8.79
N ILE A 25 -1.42 -2.53 9.22
CA ILE A 25 -0.21 -1.72 9.21
C ILE A 25 0.56 -2.03 7.95
N PHE A 26 0.88 -1.00 7.18
CA PHE A 26 1.79 -1.10 6.06
C PHE A 26 3.03 -0.26 6.32
N GLN A 27 4.16 -0.68 5.77
CA GLN A 27 5.42 0.02 5.90
C GLN A 27 6.04 0.29 4.54
N SER A 28 6.65 1.45 4.41
CA SER A 28 7.47 1.77 3.24
C SER A 28 8.80 2.38 3.69
N ASN A 29 9.86 2.06 2.94
CA ASN A 29 11.15 2.69 3.05
C ASN A 29 11.54 3.23 1.68
N HIS A 30 11.24 4.51 1.45
CA HIS A 30 11.56 5.22 0.21
C HIS A 30 13.02 5.73 0.16
N GLY A 31 13.93 5.14 0.95
CA GLY A 31 15.35 5.55 1.02
C GLY A 31 15.62 6.82 1.85
N HIS A 32 14.58 7.47 2.40
CA HIS A 32 14.70 8.72 3.18
C HIS A 32 14.35 8.54 4.67
N GLY A 33 13.69 7.44 5.02
CA GLY A 33 13.16 7.13 6.34
C GLY A 33 12.12 6.02 6.22
N VAL A 34 11.47 5.67 7.32
CA VAL A 34 10.40 4.67 7.34
C VAL A 34 9.07 5.38 7.55
N GLU A 35 8.13 5.07 6.67
CA GLU A 35 6.73 5.45 6.82
C GLU A 35 5.92 4.23 7.28
N VAL A 36 5.13 4.42 8.33
CA VAL A 36 4.21 3.41 8.87
C VAL A 36 2.80 3.93 8.68
N LEU A 37 2.01 3.24 7.86
CA LEU A 37 0.62 3.58 7.54
C LEU A 37 -0.32 2.56 8.23
N ASP A 38 -0.96 2.99 9.30
CA ASP A 38 -1.99 2.24 10.04
C ASP A 38 -3.37 2.55 9.45
N ILE A 39 -3.91 1.62 8.65
CA ILE A 39 -5.24 1.72 8.03
C ILE A 39 -6.25 1.02 8.93
N ARG A 40 -7.22 1.78 9.44
CA ARG A 40 -8.16 1.33 10.45
C ARG A 40 -9.52 0.99 9.85
N PRO A 41 -10.23 -0.01 10.43
CA PRO A 41 -11.55 -0.43 9.94
C PRO A 41 -12.64 0.63 10.13
N ASP A 42 -12.39 1.70 10.90
CA ASP A 42 -13.31 2.82 11.09
C ASP A 42 -13.30 3.83 9.91
N GLY A 43 -12.54 3.54 8.85
CA GLY A 43 -12.41 4.40 7.67
C GLY A 43 -11.38 5.52 7.86
N THR A 44 -10.55 5.46 8.91
CA THR A 44 -9.45 6.39 9.13
C THR A 44 -8.09 5.73 8.96
N TYR A 45 -7.06 6.53 8.74
CA TYR A 45 -5.67 6.08 8.74
C TYR A 45 -4.81 6.96 9.65
N VAL A 46 -3.66 6.43 10.07
CA VAL A 46 -2.58 7.17 10.69
C VAL A 46 -1.27 6.83 9.99
N LEU A 47 -0.67 7.82 9.34
CA LEU A 47 0.68 7.77 8.81
C LEU A 47 1.65 8.32 9.86
N THR A 48 2.70 7.58 10.16
CA THR A 48 3.82 8.01 10.99
C THR A 48 5.10 7.94 10.18
N TYR A 49 5.81 9.05 10.06
CA TYR A 49 7.12 9.10 9.42
C TYR A 49 8.23 9.20 10.46
N GLN A 50 9.23 8.33 10.31
CA GLN A 50 10.37 8.22 11.19
C GLN A 50 11.66 8.39 10.38
N LYS A 51 12.56 9.24 10.91
CA LYS A 51 13.94 9.38 10.45
C LYS A 51 14.82 9.05 11.64
N VAL A 52 15.82 8.19 11.44
CA VAL A 52 16.79 7.67 12.44
C VAL A 52 16.61 8.26 13.84
N ASP A 53 16.06 7.44 14.74
CA ASP A 53 15.85 7.74 16.17
C ASP A 53 14.90 8.91 16.50
N SER A 54 14.06 9.35 15.56
CA SER A 54 13.02 10.35 15.81
C SER A 54 11.74 10.15 14.99
N THR A 55 10.58 10.31 15.64
CA THR A 55 9.33 10.57 14.92
C THR A 55 9.38 12.00 14.42
N VAL A 56 9.31 12.16 13.11
CA VAL A 56 9.39 13.48 12.47
C VAL A 56 8.00 14.05 12.23
N PHE A 57 7.03 13.18 11.91
CA PHE A 57 5.72 13.64 11.49
C PHE A 57 4.63 12.56 11.66
N THR A 58 3.40 13.01 11.94
CA THR A 58 2.20 12.18 11.93
C THR A 58 1.10 12.88 11.13
N ASN A 59 0.39 12.11 10.30
CA ASN A 59 -0.79 12.54 9.54
C ASN A 59 -1.92 11.54 9.73
N SER A 60 -3.15 12.02 9.81
CA SER A 60 -4.31 11.14 9.96
C SER A 60 -5.52 11.75 9.30
N SER A 61 -6.32 10.93 8.65
CA SER A 61 -7.53 11.36 7.94
C SER A 61 -8.34 10.14 7.52
N ARG A 62 -9.24 10.29 6.55
CA ARG A 62 -10.09 9.23 6.00
C ARG A 62 -9.46 8.53 4.81
N TRP A 63 -9.92 7.31 4.57
CA TRP A 63 -9.62 6.57 3.34
C TRP A 63 -10.88 5.92 2.74
N THR A 64 -10.78 5.53 1.47
CA THR A 64 -11.78 4.70 0.77
C THR A 64 -11.10 3.52 0.07
N PHE A 65 -11.87 2.46 -0.18
CA PHE A 65 -11.48 1.31 -0.98
C PHE A 65 -12.54 1.06 -2.04
N GLU A 66 -12.09 0.92 -3.27
CA GLU A 66 -12.95 0.73 -4.43
C GLU A 66 -12.39 -0.40 -5.28
N LYS A 67 -13.28 -1.07 -6.02
CA LYS A 67 -12.90 -1.99 -7.09
C LYS A 67 -13.48 -1.47 -8.38
N ASP A 68 -12.67 -1.43 -9.42
CA ASP A 68 -13.18 -1.11 -10.75
C ASP A 68 -13.92 -2.30 -11.39
N LYS A 69 -14.40 -2.10 -12.61
CA LYS A 69 -15.12 -3.13 -13.38
C LYS A 69 -14.26 -4.35 -13.74
N ASP A 70 -12.94 -4.21 -13.71
CA ASP A 70 -11.96 -5.23 -14.06
C ASP A 70 -11.41 -5.91 -12.78
N GLY A 71 -11.90 -5.51 -11.61
CA GLY A 71 -11.56 -6.08 -10.30
C GLY A 71 -10.33 -5.46 -9.65
N VAL A 72 -9.72 -4.44 -10.26
CA VAL A 72 -8.56 -3.73 -9.70
C VAL A 72 -8.99 -2.99 -8.45
N ALA A 73 -8.37 -3.33 -7.33
CA ALA A 73 -8.62 -2.70 -6.05
C ALA A 73 -7.74 -1.46 -5.91
N SER A 74 -8.33 -0.34 -5.51
CA SER A 74 -7.62 0.90 -5.26
C SER A 74 -8.02 1.51 -3.93
N MET A 75 -7.10 2.29 -3.36
CA MET A 75 -7.28 3.02 -2.12
C MET A 75 -7.09 4.51 -2.37
N SER A 76 -7.97 5.33 -1.79
CA SER A 76 -7.80 6.78 -1.75
C SER A 76 -7.60 7.25 -0.32
N PHE A 77 -6.54 8.01 -0.05
CA PHE A 77 -6.25 8.63 1.23
C PHE A 77 -6.43 10.14 1.11
N TYR A 78 -7.32 10.70 1.93
CA TYR A 78 -7.64 12.13 1.89
C TYR A 78 -6.73 12.88 2.83
N TYR A 79 -6.32 14.10 2.46
CA TYR A 79 -5.39 14.90 3.26
C TYR A 79 -4.06 14.18 3.56
N PHE A 80 -3.62 13.35 2.61
CA PHE A 80 -2.37 12.61 2.69
C PHE A 80 -1.19 13.55 2.50
N ARG A 81 -0.15 13.34 3.31
CA ARG A 81 1.11 14.08 3.25
C ARG A 81 2.24 13.09 3.45
N PHE A 82 3.11 12.95 2.44
CA PHE A 82 4.35 12.18 2.57
C PHE A 82 5.25 12.83 3.62
N GLY A 83 5.99 12.02 4.37
CA GLY A 83 6.91 12.47 5.41
C GLY A 83 8.26 12.96 4.88
N TYR A 84 8.63 12.60 3.65
CA TYR A 84 9.91 13.00 3.06
C TYR A 84 9.76 14.29 2.21
N THR A 85 10.70 15.22 2.42
CA THR A 85 10.76 16.54 1.76
C THR A 85 11.77 16.61 0.62
N ASP A 86 12.59 15.57 0.46
CA ASP A 86 13.90 15.71 -0.22
C ASP A 86 13.83 15.41 -1.73
N SER A 87 12.67 14.99 -2.26
CA SER A 87 12.44 14.80 -3.69
C SER A 87 12.02 16.13 -4.34
N PRO A 88 12.57 16.55 -5.50
CA PRO A 88 12.03 17.68 -6.25
C PRO A 88 10.82 17.24 -7.10
N PRO A 89 9.65 17.91 -7.00
CA PRO A 89 9.30 18.97 -6.06
C PRO A 89 8.98 18.42 -4.65
N PRO A 90 9.27 19.17 -3.57
CA PRO A 90 9.11 18.68 -2.21
C PRO A 90 7.66 18.31 -1.93
N PHE A 91 7.40 17.01 -1.78
CA PHE A 91 6.08 16.47 -1.42
C PHE A 91 5.75 16.68 0.05
N GLY A 92 6.78 16.78 0.88
CA GLY A 92 6.66 16.76 2.33
C GLY A 92 5.95 17.94 2.99
N ASP A 93 5.47 18.96 2.27
CA ASP A 93 4.60 20.02 2.83
C ASP A 93 3.23 20.11 2.14
N ARG A 94 2.98 19.25 1.14
CA ARG A 94 1.77 19.28 0.35
C ARG A 94 0.81 18.23 0.85
N ILE A 95 -0.36 18.71 1.28
CA ILE A 95 -1.50 17.87 1.59
C ILE A 95 -2.26 17.62 0.28
N GLY A 96 -2.58 16.37 0.00
CA GLY A 96 -3.27 15.96 -1.22
C GLY A 96 -4.21 14.78 -1.02
N ILE A 97 -4.72 14.28 -2.15
CA ILE A 97 -5.33 12.96 -2.22
C ILE A 97 -4.27 12.04 -2.79
N LEU A 98 -3.93 10.98 -2.04
CA LEU A 98 -3.12 9.89 -2.58
C LEU A 98 -4.10 8.81 -3.07
N HIS A 99 -4.06 8.50 -4.36
CA HIS A 99 -4.78 7.38 -4.94
C HIS A 99 -3.76 6.35 -5.41
N VAL A 100 -3.88 5.11 -4.94
CA VAL A 100 -2.94 4.03 -5.23
C VAL A 100 -3.70 2.73 -5.45
N ASP A 101 -3.20 1.93 -6.37
CA ASP A 101 -3.66 0.56 -6.53
C ASP A 101 -3.10 -0.29 -5.39
N ILE A 102 -3.91 -1.23 -4.91
CA ILE A 102 -3.49 -2.25 -3.95
C ILE A 102 -3.58 -3.61 -4.65
N GLU A 103 -2.48 -4.34 -4.61
CA GLU A 103 -2.36 -5.67 -5.21
C GLU A 103 -1.77 -6.68 -4.24
N ARG A 104 -1.86 -7.96 -4.57
CA ARG A 104 -1.10 -9.00 -3.87
C ARG A 104 0.21 -9.22 -4.60
N SER A 105 1.31 -9.17 -3.86
CA SER A 105 2.60 -9.59 -4.38
C SER A 105 2.59 -11.06 -4.77
N PHE A 106 3.65 -11.51 -5.44
CA PHE A 106 3.83 -12.91 -5.79
C PHE A 106 3.69 -13.88 -4.59
N TRP A 107 3.99 -13.41 -3.38
CA TRP A 107 3.88 -14.19 -2.14
C TRP A 107 2.53 -14.03 -1.41
N GLY A 108 1.59 -13.29 -2.00
CA GLY A 108 0.25 -13.06 -1.45
C GLY A 108 0.12 -11.89 -0.47
N THR A 109 1.21 -11.16 -0.22
CA THR A 109 1.22 -10.00 0.68
C THR A 109 0.54 -8.81 0.01
N PRO A 110 -0.42 -8.13 0.67
CA PRO A 110 -0.96 -6.88 0.15
C PRO A 110 0.10 -5.78 0.07
N GLU A 111 0.18 -5.12 -1.08
CA GLU A 111 1.13 -4.05 -1.39
C GLU A 111 0.39 -2.91 -2.09
N MET A 112 0.58 -1.68 -1.60
CA MET A 112 0.06 -0.47 -2.25
C MET A 112 1.15 0.17 -3.08
N ILE A 113 0.95 0.22 -4.39
CA ILE A 113 1.97 0.66 -5.35
C ILE A 113 1.95 2.18 -5.45
N VAL A 114 3.02 2.83 -4.99
CA VAL A 114 3.15 4.29 -5.01
C VAL A 114 3.86 4.75 -6.28
N ASP A 115 4.96 4.11 -6.62
CA ASP A 115 5.72 4.36 -7.85
C ASP A 115 6.33 3.03 -8.34
N PRO A 116 5.79 2.44 -9.42
CA PRO A 116 6.28 1.16 -9.93
C PRO A 116 7.66 1.27 -10.59
N ASP A 117 8.02 2.43 -11.14
CA ASP A 117 9.32 2.64 -11.80
C ASP A 117 10.45 2.68 -10.77
N LEU A 118 10.16 3.19 -9.58
CA LEU A 118 11.09 3.23 -8.45
C LEU A 118 10.96 2.02 -7.51
N GLY A 119 9.98 1.15 -7.73
CA GLY A 119 9.69 0.00 -6.84
C GLY A 119 9.22 0.43 -5.46
N TYR A 120 8.59 1.59 -5.35
CA TYR A 120 8.10 2.15 -4.09
C TYR A 120 6.68 1.66 -3.81
N ALA A 121 6.55 0.93 -2.71
CA ALA A 121 5.28 0.42 -2.25
C ALA A 121 5.18 0.45 -0.72
N TYR A 122 3.97 0.57 -0.21
CA TYR A 122 3.67 0.23 1.18
C TYR A 122 3.33 -1.25 1.25
N VAL A 123 4.08 -2.01 2.04
CA VAL A 123 3.94 -3.47 2.18
C VAL A 123 3.40 -3.80 3.58
N LYS A 124 2.45 -4.72 3.66
CA LYS A 124 1.82 -5.14 4.91
C LYS A 124 2.68 -6.08 5.75
#